data_AF-A0A6A5PJ48-F1
#
_entry.id   AF-A0A6A5PJ48-F1
#
_cell.length_a   1.000
_cell.length_b   1.000
_cell.length_c   1.000
_cell.angle_alpha   90.00
_cell.angle_beta   90.00
_cell.angle_gamma   90.00
#
_symmetry.space_group_name_H-M   'P 1'
#
loop_
_entity.id
_entity.type
_entity.pdbx_description
1 polymer ?
#
loop_
_entity_poly.entity_id
_entity_poly.type
_entity_poly.pdbx_seq_one_letter_code
_entity_poly.pdbx_strand_id
1 'polypeptide(L)'
;MENDNCSENISIDTLQSLILCMSVTEKILLAKIEKIVAENNKVYENKNVLKKIVNDGLSSLHYDSSICKSKWNKPSFYPGEYEFIDVIVEGERLIIDIDFRSEFEIAKPTETYKMILESLPFIFVGNPKRLTEMILVISEAVKKSLRKKRMHVPPWRKTDYMLSKWLSPLCVRAKQPLSSYSVLIPNVLIPAWQPPIVKQNCLQTKRKLLNGLASLFNHKQ
;
A
#
# COMPACT_ATOMS: atom_id res chain seq x y z
N MET A 1 -17.64 -15.94 -38.63
CA MET A 1 -17.37 -14.71 -37.82
C MET A 1 -18.09 -14.88 -36.49
N GLU A 2 -17.55 -15.66 -35.54
CA GLU A 2 -18.24 -15.94 -34.26
C GLU A 2 -17.33 -15.91 -33.01
N ASN A 3 -16.01 -15.68 -33.17
CA ASN A 3 -15.06 -15.82 -32.06
C ASN A 3 -14.86 -14.54 -31.20
N ASP A 4 -15.35 -13.37 -31.63
CA ASP A 4 -15.10 -12.13 -30.89
C ASP A 4 -16.02 -11.94 -29.67
N ASN A 5 -17.29 -12.36 -29.76
CA ASN A 5 -18.31 -12.09 -28.74
C ASN A 5 -18.05 -12.80 -27.41
N CYS A 6 -17.60 -14.06 -27.46
CA CYS A 6 -17.27 -14.84 -26.25
C CYS A 6 -16.07 -14.23 -25.50
N SER A 7 -15.06 -13.75 -26.23
CA SER A 7 -13.88 -13.11 -25.64
C SER A 7 -14.19 -11.74 -25.00
N GLU A 8 -15.22 -11.05 -25.49
CA GLU A 8 -15.68 -9.76 -24.96
C GLU A 8 -16.40 -9.94 -23.63
N ASN A 9 -17.33 -10.91 -23.54
CA ASN A 9 -18.06 -11.21 -22.31
C ASN A 9 -17.12 -11.67 -21.18
N ILE A 10 -16.16 -12.55 -21.47
CA ILE A 10 -15.16 -12.99 -20.48
C ILE A 10 -14.35 -11.81 -19.91
N SER A 11 -14.03 -10.81 -20.74
CA SER A 11 -13.27 -9.64 -20.30
C SER A 11 -14.10 -8.74 -19.37
N ILE A 12 -15.41 -8.62 -19.62
CA ILE A 12 -16.35 -7.86 -18.79
C ILE A 12 -16.55 -8.55 -17.44
N ASP A 13 -16.80 -9.86 -17.44
CA ASP A 13 -17.02 -10.63 -16.20
C ASP A 13 -15.78 -10.61 -15.30
N THR A 14 -14.59 -10.73 -15.91
CA THR A 14 -13.31 -10.61 -15.19
C THR A 14 -13.15 -9.22 -14.55
N LEU A 15 -13.47 -8.16 -15.31
CA LEU A 15 -13.38 -6.79 -14.79
C LEU A 15 -14.39 -6.56 -13.65
N GLN A 16 -15.63 -7.05 -13.78
CA GLN A 16 -16.65 -6.95 -12.74
C GLN A 16 -16.22 -7.68 -11.47
N SER A 17 -15.63 -8.88 -11.61
CA SER A 17 -15.06 -9.61 -10.48
C SER A 17 -13.99 -8.78 -9.76
N LEU A 18 -13.07 -8.13 -10.48
CA LEU A 18 -12.04 -7.27 -9.90
C LEU A 18 -12.62 -6.04 -9.19
N ILE A 19 -13.67 -5.44 -9.75
CA ILE A 19 -14.36 -4.28 -9.15
C ILE A 19 -15.04 -4.70 -7.84
N LEU A 20 -15.70 -5.86 -7.83
CA LEU A 20 -16.40 -6.40 -6.66
C LEU A 20 -15.46 -6.94 -5.57
N CYS A 21 -14.21 -7.27 -5.93
CA CYS A 21 -13.17 -7.79 -5.02
C CYS A 21 -12.64 -6.75 -4.01
N MET A 22 -13.46 -5.77 -3.62
CA MET A 22 -13.07 -4.78 -2.63
C MET A 22 -13.03 -5.38 -1.22
N SER A 23 -11.89 -5.22 -0.55
CA SER A 23 -11.76 -5.56 0.87
C SER A 23 -12.61 -4.64 1.75
N VAL A 24 -12.84 -5.04 3.01
CA VAL A 24 -13.55 -4.19 3.99
C VAL A 24 -12.81 -2.87 4.19
N THR A 25 -11.48 -2.91 4.28
CA THR A 25 -10.62 -1.75 4.39
C THR A 25 -10.76 -0.81 3.19
N GLU A 26 -10.75 -1.35 1.97
CA GLU A 26 -10.95 -0.56 0.74
C GLU A 26 -12.32 0.14 0.73
N LYS A 27 -13.40 -0.55 1.17
CA LYS A 27 -14.75 0.03 1.23
C LYS A 27 -14.86 1.15 2.26
N ILE A 28 -14.28 0.96 3.45
CA ILE A 28 -14.25 1.98 4.50
C ILE A 28 -13.48 3.21 4.02
N LEU A 29 -12.33 2.99 3.37
CA LEU A 29 -11.50 4.07 2.87
C LEU A 29 -12.19 4.83 1.73
N LEU A 30 -12.84 4.12 0.80
CA LEU A 30 -13.66 4.72 -0.25
C LEU A 30 -14.74 5.63 0.32
N ALA A 31 -15.52 5.15 1.30
CA ALA A 31 -16.58 5.96 1.93
C ALA A 31 -16.03 7.23 2.60
N LYS A 32 -14.84 7.16 3.21
CA LYS A 32 -14.16 8.32 3.79
C LYS A 32 -13.74 9.33 2.71
N ILE A 33 -13.16 8.85 1.60
CA ILE A 33 -12.75 9.70 0.48
C ILE A 33 -13.98 10.37 -0.14
N GLU A 34 -15.03 9.62 -0.42
CA GLU A 34 -16.28 10.16 -0.98
C GLU A 34 -16.86 11.26 -0.10
N LYS A 35 -16.85 11.08 1.23
CA LYS A 35 -17.25 12.11 2.18
C LYS A 35 -16.39 13.37 2.07
N ILE A 36 -15.05 13.22 2.08
CA ILE A 36 -14.12 14.35 1.94
C ILE A 36 -14.35 15.10 0.63
N VAL A 37 -14.51 14.37 -0.48
CA VAL A 37 -14.76 14.95 -1.80
C VAL A 37 -16.10 15.69 -1.83
N ALA A 38 -17.17 15.10 -1.28
CA ALA A 38 -18.50 15.71 -1.25
C ALA A 38 -18.56 17.03 -0.46
N GLU A 39 -17.87 17.09 0.68
CA GLU A 39 -17.76 18.30 1.51
C GLU A 39 -16.98 19.44 0.82
N ASN A 40 -16.16 19.10 -0.17
CA ASN A 40 -15.24 20.02 -0.85
C ASN A 40 -15.59 20.27 -2.34
N ASN A 41 -16.67 19.66 -2.86
CA ASN A 41 -17.01 19.61 -4.28
C ASN A 41 -17.24 21.00 -4.92
N LYS A 42 -17.62 22.02 -4.15
CA LYS A 42 -17.93 23.37 -4.69
C LYS A 42 -16.71 24.20 -5.12
N VAL A 43 -15.48 23.75 -4.84
CA VAL A 43 -14.33 24.67 -4.83
C VAL A 43 -13.26 24.33 -5.90
N TYR A 44 -13.35 23.22 -6.65
CA TYR A 44 -12.19 22.75 -7.44
C TYR A 44 -12.50 22.25 -8.86
N GLU A 45 -11.97 22.96 -9.86
CA GLU A 45 -11.82 22.47 -11.25
C GLU A 45 -10.51 21.67 -11.45
N ASN A 46 -9.59 21.72 -10.49
CA ASN A 46 -8.24 21.16 -10.62
C ASN A 46 -8.07 19.84 -9.84
N LYS A 47 -7.83 18.75 -10.59
CA LYS A 47 -7.60 17.39 -10.06
C LYS A 47 -6.45 17.32 -9.03
N ASN A 48 -5.39 18.11 -9.21
CA ASN A 48 -4.25 18.08 -8.29
C ASN A 48 -4.60 18.72 -6.94
N VAL A 49 -5.46 19.75 -6.94
CA VAL A 49 -5.96 20.36 -5.71
C VAL A 49 -6.86 19.37 -4.97
N LEU A 50 -7.73 18.66 -5.69
CA LEU A 50 -8.59 17.64 -5.09
C LEU A 50 -7.77 16.49 -4.48
N LYS A 51 -6.70 16.03 -5.14
CA LYS A 51 -5.77 15.03 -4.56
C LYS A 51 -5.15 15.51 -3.25
N LYS A 52 -4.75 16.79 -3.19
CA LYS A 52 -4.21 17.39 -1.96
C LYS A 52 -5.24 17.41 -0.83
N ILE A 53 -6.47 17.77 -1.12
CA ILE A 53 -7.55 17.80 -0.11
C ILE A 53 -7.85 16.42 0.42
N VAL A 54 -7.93 15.43 -0.46
CA VAL A 54 -8.13 14.03 -0.04
C VAL A 54 -6.96 13.55 0.82
N ASN A 55 -5.72 13.84 0.41
CA ASN A 55 -4.52 13.52 1.20
C ASN A 55 -4.55 14.19 2.59
N ASP A 56 -4.83 15.49 2.64
CA ASP A 56 -4.84 16.27 3.89
C ASP A 56 -6.00 15.83 4.81
N GLY A 57 -7.16 15.50 4.22
CA GLY A 57 -8.30 14.95 4.94
C GLY A 57 -8.02 13.56 5.52
N LEU A 58 -7.40 12.66 4.75
CA LEU A 58 -6.97 11.34 5.24
C LEU A 58 -5.91 11.47 6.35
N SER A 59 -4.96 12.37 6.18
CA SER A 59 -3.94 12.68 7.19
C SER A 59 -4.55 13.20 8.49
N SER A 60 -5.57 14.06 8.39
CA SER A 60 -6.33 14.56 9.55
C SER A 60 -7.10 13.45 10.27
N LEU A 61 -7.51 12.42 9.53
CA LEU A 61 -8.09 11.18 10.07
C LEU A 61 -7.03 10.15 10.54
N HIS A 62 -5.76 10.57 10.65
CA HIS A 62 -4.64 9.79 11.15
C HIS A 62 -4.27 8.58 10.26
N TYR A 63 -4.59 8.63 8.97
CA TYR A 63 -4.06 7.66 8.01
C TYR A 63 -2.64 8.03 7.59
N ASP A 64 -1.78 7.01 7.46
CA ASP A 64 -0.48 7.17 6.80
C ASP A 64 -0.69 7.32 5.29
N SER A 65 -1.00 8.55 4.86
CA SER A 65 -1.32 8.89 3.47
C SER A 65 -0.30 9.87 2.88
N SER A 66 0.02 9.72 1.60
CA SER A 66 0.91 10.65 0.90
C SER A 66 0.58 10.77 -0.57
N ILE A 67 0.85 11.94 -1.15
CA ILE A 67 0.88 12.11 -2.59
C ILE A 67 2.15 11.47 -3.13
N CYS A 68 1.94 10.48 -4.00
CA CYS A 68 2.97 9.81 -4.76
C CYS A 68 3.09 10.43 -6.14
N LYS A 69 4.32 10.73 -6.55
CA LYS A 69 4.63 11.20 -7.90
C LYS A 69 5.41 10.12 -8.63
N SER A 70 4.80 9.54 -9.66
CA SER A 70 5.46 8.63 -10.59
C SER A 70 6.07 9.43 -11.73
N LYS A 71 7.30 9.08 -12.10
CA LYS A 71 7.96 9.53 -13.32
C LYS A 71 8.50 8.31 -14.05
N TRP A 72 8.40 8.31 -15.38
CA TRP A 72 9.01 7.26 -16.20
C TRP A 72 9.64 7.88 -17.45
N ASN A 73 10.80 7.34 -17.80
CA ASN A 73 11.52 7.68 -19.01
C ASN A 73 12.09 6.37 -19.57
N LYS A 74 11.23 5.61 -20.27
CA LYS A 74 11.62 4.35 -20.91
C LYS A 74 11.81 4.61 -22.41
N PRO A 75 12.82 4.02 -23.07
CA PRO A 75 13.01 4.24 -24.50
C PRO A 75 11.85 3.74 -25.37
N SER A 76 11.01 2.85 -24.86
CA SER A 76 9.88 2.24 -25.57
C SER A 76 8.63 3.12 -25.69
N PHE A 77 8.55 4.23 -24.95
CA PHE A 77 7.42 5.18 -25.03
C PHE A 77 7.78 6.56 -24.47
N TYR A 78 6.99 7.57 -24.83
CA TYR A 78 7.22 8.94 -24.37
C TYR A 78 7.31 9.03 -22.84
N PRO A 79 8.21 9.89 -22.31
CA PRO A 79 8.30 10.12 -20.89
C PRO A 79 7.01 10.73 -20.37
N GLY A 80 6.70 10.45 -19.11
CA GLY A 80 5.51 10.99 -18.47
C GLY A 80 5.65 11.05 -16.96
N GLU A 81 4.72 11.79 -16.37
CA GLU A 81 4.58 11.90 -14.93
C GLU A 81 3.11 11.73 -14.55
N TYR A 82 2.87 11.24 -13.34
CA TYR A 82 1.54 11.02 -12.82
C TYR A 82 1.53 11.17 -11.30
N GLU A 83 0.45 11.73 -10.76
CA GLU A 83 0.25 11.89 -9.33
C GLU A 83 -0.95 11.06 -8.87
N PHE A 84 -0.79 10.33 -7.78
CA PHE A 84 -1.83 9.57 -7.10
C PHE A 84 -1.60 9.62 -5.59
N ILE A 85 -2.51 9.08 -4.80
CA ILE A 85 -2.36 9.02 -3.35
C ILE A 85 -2.03 7.59 -2.97
N ASP A 86 -1.03 7.38 -2.12
CA ASP A 86 -0.78 6.10 -1.48
C ASP A 86 -1.15 6.16 0.00
N VAL A 87 -1.65 5.05 0.52
CA VAL A 87 -2.02 4.92 1.93
C VAL A 87 -1.52 3.58 2.45
N ILE A 88 -0.96 3.59 3.65
CA ILE A 88 -0.65 2.35 4.38
C ILE A 88 -1.69 2.15 5.48
N VAL A 89 -2.41 1.04 5.41
CA VAL A 89 -3.39 0.63 6.42
C VAL A 89 -3.00 -0.76 6.91
N GLU A 90 -2.72 -0.90 8.21
CA GLU A 90 -2.37 -2.19 8.82
C GLU A 90 -1.19 -2.91 8.13
N GLY A 91 -0.25 -2.14 7.57
CA GLY A 91 0.91 -2.67 6.83
C GLY A 91 0.64 -3.00 5.36
N GLU A 92 -0.60 -2.90 4.88
CA GLU A 92 -0.95 -3.04 3.47
C GLU A 92 -0.89 -1.69 2.75
N ARG A 93 -0.21 -1.65 1.60
CA ARG A 93 -0.17 -0.48 0.72
C ARG A 93 -1.37 -0.47 -0.21
N LEU A 94 -2.16 0.58 -0.14
CA LEU A 94 -3.28 0.86 -1.04
C LEU A 94 -2.96 2.07 -1.92
N ILE A 95 -3.44 2.01 -3.16
CA ILE A 95 -3.37 3.09 -4.14
C ILE A 95 -4.76 3.70 -4.26
N ILE A 96 -4.80 5.03 -4.24
CA ILE A 96 -6.01 5.83 -4.40
C ILE A 96 -5.83 6.74 -5.60
N ASP A 97 -6.76 6.64 -6.54
CA ASP A 97 -6.87 7.56 -7.65
C ASP A 97 -8.29 8.08 -7.75
N ILE A 98 -8.44 9.39 -7.54
CA ILE A 98 -9.73 10.06 -7.43
C ILE A 98 -10.41 10.30 -8.79
N ASP A 99 -9.72 10.03 -9.89
CA ASP A 99 -10.21 10.24 -11.25
C ASP A 99 -9.75 9.10 -12.19
N PHE A 100 -9.81 7.88 -11.68
CA PHE A 100 -9.29 6.69 -12.33
C PHE A 100 -9.95 6.41 -13.68
N ARG A 101 -11.29 6.55 -13.76
CA ARG A 101 -12.06 6.27 -14.99
C ARG A 101 -11.60 7.12 -16.17
N SER A 102 -11.34 8.41 -15.95
CA SER A 102 -10.92 9.37 -16.98
C SER A 102 -9.62 8.94 -17.67
N GLU A 103 -8.74 8.26 -16.94
CA GLU A 103 -7.50 7.73 -17.48
C GLU A 103 -7.70 6.63 -18.54
N PHE A 104 -8.93 6.13 -18.74
CA PHE A 104 -9.29 5.09 -19.72
C PHE A 104 -10.19 5.59 -20.88
N GLU A 105 -10.51 6.89 -20.95
CA GLU A 105 -11.33 7.43 -22.03
C GLU A 105 -10.62 7.43 -23.39
N ILE A 106 -11.30 6.99 -24.45
CA ILE A 106 -10.73 6.97 -25.82
C ILE A 106 -11.65 7.65 -26.81
N ALA A 107 -11.07 8.15 -27.91
CA ALA A 107 -11.86 8.69 -29.00
C ALA A 107 -12.64 7.59 -29.73
N LYS A 108 -13.91 7.86 -30.04
CA LYS A 108 -14.81 6.98 -30.81
C LYS A 108 -14.91 5.55 -30.24
N PRO A 109 -15.23 5.36 -28.96
CA PRO A 109 -15.31 4.02 -28.37
C PRO A 109 -16.39 3.18 -29.06
N THR A 110 -16.19 1.87 -29.10
CA THR A 110 -17.24 0.89 -29.40
C THR A 110 -18.27 0.87 -28.28
N GLU A 111 -19.50 0.44 -28.56
CA GLU A 111 -20.55 0.41 -27.54
C GLU A 111 -20.18 -0.51 -26.37
N THR A 112 -19.64 -1.70 -26.65
CA THR A 112 -19.09 -2.59 -25.62
C THR A 112 -18.05 -1.91 -24.73
N TYR A 113 -17.17 -1.08 -25.31
CA TYR A 113 -16.15 -0.39 -24.52
C TYR A 113 -16.73 0.75 -23.67
N LYS A 114 -17.79 1.42 -24.13
CA LYS A 114 -18.51 2.40 -23.31
C LYS A 114 -19.09 1.76 -22.06
N MET A 115 -19.74 0.59 -22.19
CA MET A 115 -20.27 -0.14 -21.04
C MET A 115 -19.16 -0.52 -20.05
N ILE A 116 -18.02 -0.99 -20.56
CA ILE A 116 -16.82 -1.26 -19.75
C ILE A 116 -16.38 0.00 -19.00
N LEU A 117 -16.19 1.11 -19.71
CA LEU A 117 -15.75 2.38 -19.16
C LEU A 117 -16.72 2.91 -18.08
N GLU A 118 -18.03 2.81 -18.31
CA GLU A 118 -19.08 3.23 -17.36
C GLU A 118 -19.10 2.37 -16.08
N SER A 119 -18.69 1.10 -16.18
CA SER A 119 -18.58 0.22 -15.02
C SER A 119 -17.33 0.50 -14.16
N LEU A 120 -16.30 1.16 -14.69
CA LEU A 120 -15.06 1.42 -13.94
C LEU A 120 -15.30 2.34 -12.74
N PRO A 121 -14.62 2.12 -11.61
CA PRO A 121 -14.71 3.04 -10.49
C PRO A 121 -14.18 4.42 -10.88
N PHE A 122 -14.93 5.48 -10.51
CA PHE A 122 -14.44 6.84 -10.68
C PHE A 122 -13.28 7.12 -9.71
N ILE A 123 -13.49 6.79 -8.42
CA ILE A 123 -12.44 6.75 -7.40
C ILE A 123 -11.98 5.30 -7.25
N PHE A 124 -10.75 5.01 -7.66
CA PHE A 124 -10.14 3.72 -7.40
C PHE A 124 -9.50 3.72 -6.00
N VAL A 125 -9.73 2.66 -5.24
CA VAL A 125 -9.06 2.38 -3.95
C VAL A 125 -8.70 0.91 -3.93
N GLY A 126 -7.42 0.56 -4.04
CA GLY A 126 -7.03 -0.83 -3.88
C GLY A 126 -5.54 -1.11 -3.97
N ASN A 127 -5.17 -2.36 -3.72
CA ASN A 127 -3.76 -2.75 -3.72
C ASN A 127 -3.14 -2.75 -5.15
N PRO A 128 -1.80 -2.66 -5.25
CA PRO A 128 -1.09 -2.65 -6.53
C PRO A 128 -1.36 -3.87 -7.43
N LYS A 129 -1.63 -5.03 -6.84
CA LYS A 129 -1.90 -6.27 -7.59
C LYS A 129 -3.24 -6.17 -8.32
N ARG A 130 -4.31 -5.80 -7.60
CA ARG A 130 -5.65 -5.61 -8.18
C ARG A 130 -5.65 -4.53 -9.26
N LEU A 131 -4.92 -3.44 -9.02
CA LEU A 131 -4.73 -2.38 -10.01
C LEU A 131 -4.05 -2.90 -11.29
N THR A 132 -3.02 -3.73 -11.16
CA THR A 132 -2.32 -4.33 -12.30
C THR A 132 -3.26 -5.17 -13.16
N GLU A 133 -4.03 -6.05 -12.51
CA GLU A 133 -4.99 -6.94 -13.18
C GLU A 133 -6.08 -6.13 -13.90
N MET A 134 -6.62 -5.07 -13.26
CA MET A 134 -7.57 -4.17 -13.91
C MET A 134 -6.98 -3.48 -15.14
N ILE A 135 -5.77 -2.90 -15.03
CA ILE A 135 -5.12 -2.20 -16.15
C ILE A 135 -4.90 -3.15 -17.32
N LEU A 136 -4.51 -4.40 -17.08
CA LEU A 136 -4.32 -5.41 -18.13
C LEU A 136 -5.62 -5.67 -18.89
N VAL A 137 -6.72 -5.93 -18.18
CA VAL A 137 -8.03 -6.21 -18.79
C VAL A 137 -8.54 -5.00 -19.58
N ILE A 138 -8.48 -3.80 -19.00
CA ILE A 138 -8.98 -2.58 -19.64
C ILE A 138 -8.13 -2.22 -20.87
N SER A 139 -6.81 -2.37 -20.80
CA SER A 139 -5.92 -2.05 -21.93
C SER A 139 -6.17 -2.97 -23.13
N GLU A 140 -6.48 -4.24 -22.91
CA GLU A 140 -6.90 -5.14 -23.98
C GLU A 140 -8.27 -4.76 -24.55
N ALA A 141 -9.22 -4.32 -23.70
CA ALA A 141 -10.51 -3.80 -24.16
C ALA A 141 -10.35 -2.53 -25.02
N VAL A 142 -9.46 -1.60 -24.62
CA VAL A 142 -9.10 -0.41 -25.41
C VAL A 142 -8.57 -0.82 -26.77
N LYS A 143 -7.61 -1.75 -26.81
CA LYS A 143 -7.00 -2.25 -28.05
C LYS A 143 -8.01 -2.90 -28.98
N LYS A 144 -8.94 -3.70 -28.45
CA LYS A 144 -10.05 -4.29 -29.22
C LYS A 144 -10.95 -3.20 -29.80
N SER A 145 -11.34 -2.22 -28.99
CA SER A 145 -12.21 -1.11 -29.39
C SER A 145 -11.62 -0.29 -30.53
N LEU A 146 -10.36 0.16 -30.37
CA LEU A 146 -9.65 0.94 -31.38
C LEU A 146 -9.43 0.16 -32.67
N ARG A 147 -9.07 -1.13 -32.58
CA ARG A 147 -8.94 -2.01 -33.76
C ARG A 147 -10.24 -2.13 -34.54
N LYS A 148 -11.38 -2.31 -33.86
CA LYS A 148 -12.72 -2.38 -34.50
C LYS A 148 -13.08 -1.07 -35.20
N LYS A 149 -12.56 0.06 -34.72
CA LYS A 149 -12.72 1.39 -35.31
C LYS A 149 -11.61 1.76 -36.31
N ARG A 150 -10.72 0.82 -36.65
CA ARG A 150 -9.55 1.01 -37.53
C ARG A 150 -8.61 2.13 -37.07
N MET A 151 -8.47 2.29 -35.76
CA MET A 151 -7.58 3.25 -35.12
C MET A 151 -6.38 2.54 -34.47
N HIS A 152 -5.21 3.17 -34.53
CA HIS A 152 -4.01 2.66 -33.85
C HIS A 152 -4.09 2.92 -32.33
N VAL A 153 -3.51 2.03 -31.52
CA VAL A 153 -3.41 2.24 -30.07
C VAL A 153 -2.29 3.24 -29.77
N PRO A 154 -2.60 4.46 -29.29
CA PRO A 154 -1.55 5.43 -29.04
C PRO A 154 -0.62 4.96 -27.90
N PRO A 155 0.64 5.41 -27.85
CA PRO A 155 1.62 4.94 -26.87
C PRO A 155 1.15 5.05 -25.41
N TRP A 156 0.46 6.14 -25.06
CA TRP A 156 -0.05 6.37 -23.71
C TRP A 156 -1.24 5.48 -23.31
N ARG A 157 -1.78 4.70 -24.25
CA ARG A 157 -2.85 3.71 -24.03
C ARG A 157 -2.32 2.27 -24.06
N LYS A 158 -1.01 2.09 -24.22
CA LYS A 158 -0.39 0.77 -24.08
C LYS A 158 -0.32 0.40 -22.59
N THR A 159 -0.48 -0.89 -22.31
CA THR A 159 -0.45 -1.45 -20.97
C THR A 159 0.77 -1.00 -20.16
N ASP A 160 1.98 -1.11 -20.72
CA ASP A 160 3.22 -0.74 -20.00
C ASP A 160 3.28 0.73 -19.61
N TYR A 161 2.74 1.62 -20.45
CA TYR A 161 2.65 3.04 -20.15
C TYR A 161 1.64 3.26 -19.01
N MET A 162 0.48 2.64 -19.10
CA MET A 162 -0.57 2.74 -18.08
C MET A 162 -0.09 2.21 -16.73
N LEU A 163 0.55 1.03 -16.69
CA LEU A 163 1.13 0.50 -15.46
C LEU A 163 2.18 1.44 -14.85
N SER A 164 2.97 2.12 -15.69
CA SER A 164 4.00 3.05 -15.21
C SER A 164 3.43 4.27 -14.47
N LYS A 165 2.16 4.65 -14.70
CA LYS A 165 1.51 5.76 -13.96
C LYS A 165 1.46 5.51 -12.45
N TRP A 166 1.14 4.29 -12.03
CA TRP A 166 0.96 3.96 -10.61
C TRP A 166 2.06 3.06 -10.04
N LEU A 167 2.75 2.30 -10.89
CA LEU A 167 3.66 1.22 -10.48
C LEU A 167 5.11 1.46 -10.89
N SER A 168 5.48 2.69 -11.29
CA SER A 168 6.89 3.00 -11.57
C SER A 168 7.75 2.76 -10.33
N PRO A 169 8.90 2.08 -10.46
CA PRO A 169 9.88 1.97 -9.37
C PRO A 169 10.45 3.34 -8.94
N LEU A 170 10.37 4.33 -9.81
CA LEU A 170 10.81 5.71 -9.54
C LEU A 170 9.73 6.54 -8.82
N CYS A 171 8.67 5.90 -8.34
CA CYS A 171 7.64 6.57 -7.57
C CYS A 171 8.21 7.09 -6.25
N VAL A 172 8.15 8.40 -6.04
CA VAL A 172 8.57 9.02 -4.79
C VAL A 172 7.33 9.33 -3.96
N ARG A 173 7.24 8.70 -2.79
CA ARG A 173 6.28 9.05 -1.74
C ARG A 173 6.77 10.33 -1.07
N ALA A 174 5.98 11.40 -1.09
CA ALA A 174 6.32 12.58 -0.31
C ALA A 174 6.38 12.17 1.17
N LYS A 175 7.55 12.25 1.81
CA LYS A 175 7.62 12.02 3.25
C LYS A 175 6.75 13.08 3.90
N GLN A 176 5.72 12.66 4.65
CA GLN A 176 5.12 13.59 5.60
C GLN A 176 6.24 14.05 6.52
N PRO A 177 6.38 15.36 6.81
CA PRO A 177 7.23 15.77 7.91
C PRO A 177 6.76 14.97 9.12
N LEU A 178 7.67 14.22 9.73
CA LEU A 178 7.41 13.58 11.02
C LEU A 178 6.78 14.65 11.89
N SER A 179 5.49 14.48 12.18
CA SER A 179 4.82 15.27 13.20
C SER A 179 5.71 15.19 14.42
N SER A 180 6.30 16.32 14.80
CA SER A 180 7.24 16.45 15.90
C SER A 180 6.50 16.33 17.23
N TYR A 181 5.86 15.19 17.45
CA TYR A 181 5.44 14.70 18.75
C TYR A 181 6.28 13.46 19.10
N SER A 182 7.60 13.52 18.86
CA SER A 182 8.52 12.82 19.73
C SER A 182 8.63 13.65 21.02
N VAL A 183 7.67 13.37 21.91
CA VAL A 183 7.75 13.45 23.37
C VAL A 183 9.07 14.02 23.86
N LEU A 184 9.05 15.27 24.32
CA LEU A 184 10.02 15.75 25.31
C LEU A 184 9.81 14.91 26.56
N ILE A 185 10.48 13.76 26.63
CA ILE A 185 10.73 13.07 27.89
C ILE A 185 11.66 14.03 28.65
N PRO A 186 11.23 14.65 29.77
CA PRO A 186 12.19 15.30 30.65
C PRO A 186 13.16 14.19 31.06
N ASN A 187 14.47 14.44 30.98
CA ASN A 187 15.51 13.54 31.46
C ASN A 187 15.16 12.99 32.86
N VAL A 188 14.47 11.86 32.90
CA VAL A 188 14.36 11.03 34.09
C VAL A 188 15.45 10.00 33.90
N LEU A 189 16.55 10.22 34.60
CA LEU A 189 17.56 9.21 34.85
C LEU A 189 16.86 7.99 35.46
N ILE A 190 16.59 6.99 34.64
CA ILE A 190 16.21 5.67 35.11
C ILE A 190 17.45 5.12 35.81
N PRO A 191 17.45 4.88 37.13
CA PRO A 191 18.58 4.23 37.78
C PRO A 191 18.67 2.81 37.21
N ALA A 192 19.86 2.42 36.75
CA ALA A 192 20.12 1.04 36.37
C ALA A 192 19.79 0.14 37.56
N TRP A 193 18.80 -0.73 37.40
CA TRP A 193 18.42 -1.69 38.43
C TRP A 193 19.59 -2.64 38.66
N GLN A 194 20.21 -2.57 39.84
CA GLN A 194 21.17 -3.56 40.29
C GLN A 194 20.49 -4.53 41.25
N PRO A 195 20.64 -5.86 41.06
CA PRO A 195 20.12 -6.81 42.02
C PRO A 195 20.82 -6.64 43.38
N PRO A 196 20.10 -6.83 44.50
CA PRO A 196 20.69 -6.69 45.82
C PRO A 196 21.78 -7.73 46.08
N ILE A 197 22.89 -7.28 46.66
CA ILE A 197 24.01 -8.13 47.06
C ILE A 197 23.55 -9.06 48.19
N VAL A 198 23.55 -10.36 47.91
CA VAL A 198 23.34 -11.40 48.93
C VAL A 198 24.56 -11.38 49.87
N LYS A 199 24.36 -10.92 51.11
CA LYS A 199 25.38 -11.00 52.16
C LYS A 199 25.52 -12.46 52.59
N GLN A 200 26.59 -13.13 52.15
CA GLN A 200 27.01 -14.37 52.79
C GLN A 200 27.61 -14.02 54.14
N ASN A 201 27.00 -14.51 55.22
CA ASN A 201 27.70 -14.59 56.50
C ASN A 201 27.26 -15.82 57.28
N CYS A 202 28.30 -16.43 57.88
CA CYS A 202 28.30 -17.32 59.04
C CYS A 202 28.19 -18.83 58.77
N LEU A 203 29.35 -19.47 58.61
CA LEU A 203 29.71 -20.66 59.40
C LEU A 203 31.23 -20.64 59.66
N GLN A 204 31.66 -19.88 60.66
CA GLN A 204 32.91 -20.17 61.37
C GLN A 204 32.58 -20.45 62.83
N THR A 205 32.29 -21.72 63.12
CA THR A 205 32.35 -22.25 64.49
C THR A 205 33.19 -23.52 64.49
N LYS A 206 34.45 -23.33 64.90
CA LYS A 206 35.34 -24.24 65.66
C LYS A 206 34.99 -25.74 65.65
N ARG A 207 35.78 -26.54 64.92
CA ARG A 207 36.12 -27.92 65.31
C ARG A 207 37.57 -27.97 65.80
N LYS A 208 37.76 -28.04 67.12
CA LYS A 208 38.91 -28.67 67.77
C LYS A 208 38.36 -29.48 68.94
N LEU A 209 38.64 -30.78 68.90
CA LEU A 209 38.31 -31.93 69.76
C LEU A 209 37.83 -33.03 68.78
N LEU A 210 38.55 -34.10 68.46
CA LEU A 210 39.59 -34.83 69.19
C LEU A 210 40.62 -35.43 68.21
N ASN A 211 41.88 -35.44 68.62
CA ASN A 211 42.90 -36.34 68.10
C ASN A 211 42.54 -37.77 68.48
N GLY A 212 42.72 -38.74 67.58
CA GLY A 212 42.62 -40.16 67.95
C GLY A 212 42.67 -41.14 66.79
N LEU A 213 43.87 -41.68 66.58
CA LEU A 213 44.13 -43.07 66.15
C LEU A 213 43.90 -43.42 64.67
N ALA A 214 44.91 -43.10 63.86
CA ALA A 214 45.30 -43.94 62.72
C ALA A 214 46.61 -44.66 63.08
N SER A 215 46.52 -45.87 63.65
CA SER A 215 47.58 -46.87 63.70
C SER A 215 47.03 -48.19 64.26
N LEU A 216 47.44 -49.32 63.69
CA LEU A 216 47.02 -50.72 63.94
C LEU A 216 45.73 -51.07 63.16
N PHE A 217 45.73 -51.88 62.11
CA PHE A 217 46.29 -53.22 62.03
C PHE A 217 46.85 -53.55 60.63
N ASN A 218 48.16 -53.83 60.58
CA ASN A 218 48.70 -54.91 59.78
C ASN A 218 48.74 -56.14 60.68
N HIS A 219 47.98 -57.20 60.39
CA HIS A 219 48.43 -58.59 60.48
C HIS A 219 47.30 -59.59 60.19
N LYS A 220 47.60 -60.55 59.30
CA LYS A 220 47.20 -61.99 59.28
C LYS A 220 45.69 -62.29 59.38
N GLN A 221 45.09 -63.11 58.53
CA GLN A 221 45.58 -64.32 57.87
C GLN A 221 44.58 -64.69 56.77
#